data_AF-A0A8T1ZRY3-F1
#
_entry.id   AF-A0A8T1ZRY3-F1
#
_cell.length_a   1.000
_cell.length_b   1.000
_cell.length_c   1.000
_cell.angle_alpha   90.00
_cell.angle_beta   90.00
_cell.angle_gamma   90.00
#
_symmetry.space_group_name_H-M   'P 1'
#
loop_
_entity.id
_entity.type
_entity.pdbx_description
1 polymer ?
#
loop_
_entity_poly.entity_id
_entity_poly.type
_entity_poly.pdbx_seq_one_letter_code
_entity_poly.pdbx_strand_id
1 'polypeptide(L)'
;MKINPLLFIALMVLLTSFPTPTLSYCKESLYLCIQHMKDIATWRKCCDRLIVAGPCMCKYIKDPVQWKDAYRFMASCGKTVPINQDLRKYFKCG
;
A
#
# COMPACT_ATOMS: atom_id res chain seq x y z
N MET A 1 36.55 -10.82 -0.83
CA MET A 1 35.13 -11.21 -0.68
C MET A 1 34.53 -11.41 -2.07
N LYS A 2 34.23 -12.65 -2.48
CA LYS A 2 33.45 -12.88 -3.71
C LYS A 2 31.99 -12.59 -3.38
N ILE A 3 31.50 -11.46 -3.88
CA ILE A 3 30.08 -11.09 -3.77
C ILE A 3 29.30 -12.14 -4.54
N ASN A 4 28.55 -12.98 -3.83
CA ASN A 4 27.75 -14.04 -4.43
C ASN A 4 26.53 -13.38 -5.09
N PRO A 5 26.39 -13.40 -6.43
CA PRO A 5 25.35 -12.66 -7.14
C PRO A 5 23.93 -13.10 -6.73
N LEU A 6 23.77 -14.34 -6.27
CA LEU A 6 22.51 -14.86 -5.73
C LEU A 6 22.03 -14.10 -4.48
N LEU A 7 22.96 -13.68 -3.62
CA LEU A 7 22.64 -12.91 -2.43
C LEU A 7 22.17 -11.50 -2.81
N PHE A 8 22.76 -10.91 -3.85
CA PHE A 8 22.35 -9.62 -4.40
C PHE A 8 21.00 -9.69 -5.10
N ILE A 9 20.71 -10.77 -5.83
CA ILE A 9 19.40 -10.98 -6.47
C ILE A 9 18.32 -11.19 -5.40
N ALA A 10 18.58 -12.01 -4.38
CA ALA A 10 17.64 -12.20 -3.27
C ALA A 10 17.41 -10.87 -2.50
N LEU A 11 18.46 -10.09 -2.25
CA LEU A 11 18.36 -8.78 -1.61
C LEU A 11 17.60 -7.77 -2.49
N MET A 12 17.88 -7.75 -3.80
CA MET A 12 17.15 -6.95 -4.77
C MET A 12 15.68 -7.34 -4.79
N VAL A 13 15.34 -8.64 -4.86
CA VAL A 13 13.96 -9.14 -4.80
C VAL A 13 13.29 -8.81 -3.47
N LEU A 14 14.00 -8.81 -2.34
CA LEU A 14 13.49 -8.36 -1.03
C LEU A 14 13.34 -6.83 -0.92
N LEU A 15 14.12 -6.07 -1.69
CA LEU A 15 14.05 -4.61 -1.74
C LEU A 15 13.00 -4.13 -2.75
N THR A 16 12.80 -4.86 -3.86
CA THR A 16 11.85 -4.62 -4.95
C THR A 16 10.55 -5.40 -4.81
N SER A 17 10.39 -6.23 -3.77
CA SER A 17 9.25 -7.12 -3.55
C SER A 17 7.89 -6.43 -3.56
N PHE A 18 7.86 -5.11 -3.45
CA PHE A 18 6.68 -4.32 -3.77
C PHE A 18 6.99 -3.35 -4.91
N PRO A 19 6.34 -3.51 -6.07
CA PRO A 19 6.39 -2.48 -7.09
C PRO A 19 5.87 -1.17 -6.50
N THR A 20 6.46 -0.05 -6.89
CA THR A 20 5.88 1.25 -6.56
C THR A 20 4.49 1.30 -7.17
N PRO A 21 3.43 1.50 -6.37
CA PRO A 21 2.07 1.47 -6.88
C PRO A 21 1.88 2.64 -7.84
N THR A 22 1.79 2.36 -9.12
CA THR A 22 1.33 3.33 -10.12
C THR A 22 -0.20 3.27 -10.20
N LEU A 23 -0.84 4.32 -10.73
CA LEU A 23 -2.30 4.47 -10.79
C LEU A 23 -3.03 3.23 -11.36
N SER A 24 -2.40 2.55 -12.31
CA SER A 24 -2.89 1.32 -12.93
C SER A 24 -2.89 0.12 -11.98
N TYR A 25 -1.93 0.03 -11.04
CA TYR A 25 -1.69 -1.15 -10.20
C TYR A 25 -2.10 -0.98 -8.73
N CYS A 26 -2.83 0.09 -8.38
CA CYS A 26 -3.24 0.33 -6.99
C CYS A 26 -4.06 -0.84 -6.41
N LYS A 27 -4.93 -1.47 -7.21
CA LYS A 27 -5.80 -2.56 -6.74
C LYS A 27 -5.00 -3.82 -6.43
N GLU A 28 -4.14 -4.21 -7.36
CA GLU A 28 -3.23 -5.35 -7.26
C GLU A 28 -2.25 -5.15 -6.10
N SER A 29 -1.71 -3.94 -5.95
CA SER A 29 -0.79 -3.62 -4.85
C SER A 29 -1.48 -3.73 -3.49
N LEU A 30 -2.73 -3.25 -3.36
CA LEU A 30 -3.51 -3.39 -2.14
C LEU A 30 -3.78 -4.86 -1.80
N TYR A 31 -4.15 -5.65 -2.81
CA TYR A 31 -4.38 -7.08 -2.64
C TYR A 31 -3.13 -7.82 -2.18
N LEU A 32 -1.98 -7.57 -2.83
CA LEU A 32 -0.69 -8.14 -2.43
C LEU A 32 -0.33 -7.74 -1.00
N CYS A 33 -0.52 -6.48 -0.62
CA CYS A 33 -0.26 -6.01 0.74
C CYS A 33 -1.15 -6.69 1.79
N ILE A 34 -2.43 -6.95 1.45
CA ILE A 34 -3.34 -7.70 2.32
C ILE A 34 -2.88 -9.16 2.48
N GLN A 35 -2.42 -9.80 1.41
CA GLN A 35 -1.92 -11.18 1.45
C GLN A 35 -0.64 -11.34 2.27
N HIS A 36 0.25 -10.33 2.22
CA HIS A 36 1.54 -10.36 2.89
C HIS A 36 1.57 -9.67 4.26
N MET A 37 0.41 -9.42 4.89
CA MET A 37 0.33 -8.79 6.23
C MET A 37 1.08 -9.53 7.35
N LYS A 38 1.46 -10.80 7.13
CA LYS A 38 2.25 -11.59 8.10
C LYS A 38 3.74 -11.20 8.12
N ASP A 39 4.26 -10.62 7.05
CA ASP A 39 5.64 -10.11 7.01
C ASP A 39 5.65 -8.63 7.43
N ILE A 40 6.20 -8.36 8.61
CA ILE A 40 6.24 -7.02 9.20
C ILE A 40 6.99 -6.02 8.31
N ALA A 41 8.06 -6.45 7.64
CA ALA A 41 8.88 -5.57 6.80
C ALA A 41 8.10 -5.14 5.55
N THR A 42 7.44 -6.10 4.91
CA THR A 42 6.52 -5.85 3.80
C THR A 42 5.34 -4.99 4.22
N TRP A 43 4.71 -5.33 5.34
CA TRP A 43 3.54 -4.62 5.84
C TRP A 43 3.82 -3.13 6.09
N ARG A 44 4.96 -2.80 6.73
CA ARG A 44 5.38 -1.39 6.91
C ARG A 44 5.52 -0.65 5.58
N LYS A 45 6.22 -1.25 4.60
CA LYS A 45 6.37 -0.66 3.26
C LYS A 45 5.02 -0.42 2.59
N CYS A 46 4.09 -1.35 2.74
CA CYS A 46 2.74 -1.23 2.21
C CYS A 46 1.96 -0.07 2.85
N CYS A 47 2.04 0.09 4.17
CA CYS A 47 1.43 1.22 4.87
C CYS A 47 1.99 2.56 4.36
N ASP A 48 3.30 2.66 4.19
CA ASP A 48 3.97 3.89 3.74
C ASP A 48 3.66 4.24 2.28
N ARG A 49 3.37 3.25 1.44
CA ARG A 49 3.18 3.45 -0.02
C ARG A 49 1.73 3.54 -0.45
N LEU A 50 0.83 2.80 0.19
CA LEU A 50 -0.58 2.73 -0.22
C LEU A 50 -1.49 3.58 0.66
N ILE A 51 -1.13 3.76 1.93
CA ILE A 51 -1.94 4.50 2.90
C ILE A 51 -1.37 5.91 3.10
N VAL A 52 -1.27 6.63 1.99
CA VAL A 52 -0.88 8.05 1.95
C VAL A 52 -1.82 8.82 1.01
N ALA A 53 -1.94 10.13 1.21
CA ALA A 53 -2.64 10.98 0.27
C ALA A 53 -1.99 10.87 -1.11
N GLY A 54 -2.76 10.51 -2.13
CA GLY A 54 -2.22 10.28 -3.46
C GLY A 54 -3.18 9.52 -4.38
N PRO A 55 -2.73 9.21 -5.59
CA PRO A 55 -3.60 8.71 -6.65
C PRO A 55 -4.29 7.38 -6.31
N CYS A 56 -3.59 6.46 -5.64
CA CYS A 56 -4.18 5.19 -5.22
C CYS A 56 -5.24 5.37 -4.15
N MET A 57 -4.99 6.20 -3.14
CA MET A 57 -5.99 6.51 -2.12
C MET A 57 -7.24 7.16 -2.74
N CYS A 58 -7.05 8.06 -3.69
CA CYS A 58 -8.18 8.65 -4.43
C CYS A 58 -8.94 7.63 -5.28
N LYS A 59 -8.25 6.64 -5.86
CA LYS A 59 -8.89 5.53 -6.57
C LYS A 59 -9.70 4.65 -5.62
N TYR A 60 -9.16 4.34 -4.44
CA TYR A 60 -9.86 3.56 -3.42
C TYR A 60 -11.11 4.28 -2.91
N ILE A 61 -11.05 5.59 -2.65
CA ILE A 61 -12.22 6.37 -2.20
C ILE A 61 -13.33 6.41 -3.27
N LYS A 62 -12.96 6.42 -4.55
CA LYS A 62 -13.91 6.46 -5.67
C LYS A 62 -14.56 5.09 -5.95
N ASP A 63 -13.91 3.99 -5.60
CA ASP A 63 -14.41 2.63 -5.78
C ASP A 63 -14.91 2.03 -4.44
N PRO A 64 -16.22 1.85 -4.23
CA PRO A 64 -16.76 1.39 -2.95
C PRO A 64 -16.29 0.00 -2.54
N VAL A 65 -15.95 -0.88 -3.50
CA VAL A 65 -15.41 -2.21 -3.20
C VAL A 65 -14.00 -2.08 -2.66
N GLN A 66 -13.14 -1.32 -3.35
CA GLN A 66 -11.76 -1.11 -2.92
C GLN A 66 -11.67 -0.27 -1.64
N TRP A 67 -12.61 0.66 -1.41
CA TRP A 67 -12.67 1.46 -0.20
C TRP A 67 -12.76 0.59 1.05
N LYS A 68 -13.58 -0.46 1.05
CA LYS A 68 -13.75 -1.34 2.21
C LYS A 68 -12.44 -2.07 2.55
N ASP A 69 -11.72 -2.55 1.54
CA ASP A 69 -10.46 -3.24 1.73
C ASP A 69 -9.33 -2.27 2.12
N ALA A 70 -9.28 -1.10 1.47
CA ALA A 70 -8.37 -0.03 1.81
C ALA A 70 -8.60 0.43 3.25
N TYR A 71 -9.85 0.64 3.68
CA TYR A 71 -10.21 1.04 5.04
C TYR A 71 -9.73 0.03 6.09
N ARG A 72 -9.94 -1.27 5.85
CA ARG A 72 -9.42 -2.34 6.73
C ARG A 72 -7.90 -2.32 6.79
N PHE A 73 -7.25 -2.13 5.65
CA PHE A 73 -5.80 -2.03 5.56
C PHE A 73 -5.25 -0.76 6.23
N MET A 74 -5.96 0.38 6.13
CA MET A 74 -5.65 1.60 6.85
C MET A 74 -5.69 1.41 8.36
N ALA A 75 -6.75 0.77 8.86
CA ALA A 75 -6.93 0.48 10.27
C ALA A 75 -5.82 -0.45 10.77
N SER A 76 -5.43 -1.47 9.99
CA SER A 76 -4.31 -2.34 10.35
C SER A 76 -3.01 -1.54 10.44
N CYS A 77 -2.76 -0.63 9.51
CA CYS A 77 -1.65 0.34 9.51
C CYS A 77 -1.70 1.40 10.64
N GLY A 78 -2.65 1.34 11.56
CA GLY A 78 -2.80 2.30 12.65
C GLY A 78 -3.26 3.70 12.20
N LYS A 79 -3.83 3.80 11.00
CA LYS A 79 -4.36 5.06 10.45
C LYS A 79 -5.87 5.09 10.65
N THR A 80 -6.34 6.04 11.45
CA THR A 80 -7.77 6.27 11.65
C THR A 80 -8.32 7.21 10.57
N VAL A 81 -9.43 6.81 9.97
CA VAL A 81 -10.18 7.66 9.05
C VAL A 81 -11.13 8.55 9.87
N PRO A 82 -11.15 9.87 9.63
CA PRO A 82 -12.09 10.76 10.30
C PRO A 82 -13.54 10.44 9.92
N ILE A 83 -14.40 10.19 10.92
CA ILE A 83 -15.78 9.68 10.77
C ILE A 83 -16.74 10.73 10.19
N ASN A 84 -16.43 12.03 10.31
CA ASN A 84 -17.30 13.14 9.92
C ASN A 84 -16.68 14.08 8.87
N GLN A 85 -15.70 13.61 8.09
CA GLN A 85 -15.08 14.42 7.06
C GLN A 85 -15.31 13.83 5.67
N ASP A 86 -15.50 14.70 4.69
CA ASP A 86 -15.45 14.32 3.28
C ASP A 86 -14.06 13.77 2.98
N LEU A 87 -13.99 12.46 2.76
CA LEU A 87 -12.75 11.72 2.50
C LEU A 87 -12.01 12.27 1.29
N ARG A 88 -12.72 12.77 0.27
CA ARG A 88 -12.08 13.36 -0.91
C ARG A 88 -11.30 14.60 -0.52
N LYS A 89 -11.86 15.46 0.35
CA LYS A 89 -11.15 16.63 0.88
C LYS A 89 -10.00 16.23 1.80
N TYR A 90 -10.22 15.28 2.71
CA TYR A 90 -9.21 14.83 3.66
C TYR A 90 -7.95 14.29 2.95
N PHE A 91 -8.13 13.47 1.91
CA PHE A 91 -7.02 12.91 1.13
C PHE A 91 -6.61 13.75 -0.08
N LYS A 92 -7.15 14.97 -0.23
CA LYS A 92 -6.86 15.90 -1.34
C LYS A 92 -7.08 15.29 -2.74
N CYS A 93 -8.18 14.55 -2.88
CA CYS A 93 -8.62 13.94 -4.12
C CYS A 93 -9.53 14.92 -4.89
N GLY A 94 -8.92 15.85 -5.63
CA GLY A 94 -9.56 16.72 -6.62
C GLY A 94 -9.52 16.10 -7.99
#